data_AF-A0A9D8F9W8-F1
#
_entry.id   AF-A0A9D8F9W8-F1
#
_cell.length_a   1.000
_cell.length_b   1.000
_cell.length_c   1.000
_cell.angle_alpha   90.00
_cell.angle_beta   90.00
_cell.angle_gamma   90.00
#
_symmetry.space_group_name_H-M   'P 1'
#
loop_
_entity.id
_entity.type
_entity.pdbx_description
1 polymer ?
#
loop_
_entity_poly.entity_id
_entity_poly.type
_entity_poly.pdbx_seq_one_letter_code
_entity_poly.pdbx_strand_id
1 'polypeptide(L)'
;MGSGERRSRRRPRGQQTPPPSLPGALGPPSPGEGLTFRTEPHALLPSPVSSRPSHPRPPSLQATRPRRWIECALLILGVCLGNAAELIPAKTVVLTFDGASKSHRTFVAPLLKELGFGATFFVTRRWMDATNHTMTWEEVAELHQMGFEIGNQSWSHEDFSTPRGASRLAGQTSLVDRQLLLTQAKVPRPTSFAYSANAFGPEAVERLNELGYRLGRRGKMPESRPNSPGIGPAFNPLQHHPLLIPATAEAAPFWNLEYLKRVLDLAIPGKAVVLQFHGVPEAQRPDLSTAPDQFRDYLQFLKQHGFRVIALRDLDRYIDRDRLPKDPTLSLRYPEGSADSLPLPFEIESSRAQAPFWLRNMIVHHRYRWEEAAQVLGWSVEKTKASAARLEIPAGTGSRVTTGLVQVLPYPGGRHPRTGFLDGAIDPQRGTKLSLFPPWENSGYMVLDLPEAIFSNLGLTYLAHTHIPTIWDHQHRVIPNVDWQVLEGGELRSEWKLPNGITFGAQAIPTRDGADFTLWLENGTPARLTALRTQICLMLKGAPGFEEQTAERKEFAAPLAVVKSAQANRYALLAFERCGRAWGNPPCPCIHSDPVLPEALPGQRVSVRGRLRFYEGDQLAEAKARILDGLP
;
A
#
# COMPACT_ATOMS: atom_id res chain seq x y z
N MET A 1 -5.95 52.23 46.08
CA MET A 1 -5.85 53.63 45.58
C MET A 1 -4.82 53.65 44.47
N GLY A 2 -5.10 54.30 43.33
CA GLY A 2 -4.10 54.54 42.27
C GLY A 2 -4.52 54.05 40.88
N SER A 3 -5.33 54.87 40.21
CA SER A 3 -5.79 54.82 38.82
C SER A 3 -4.67 54.91 37.76
N GLY A 4 -4.95 54.41 36.55
CA GLY A 4 -4.15 54.78 35.36
C GLY A 4 -4.57 54.08 34.06
N GLU A 5 -5.56 54.64 33.35
CA GLU A 5 -5.83 54.36 31.93
C GLU A 5 -4.63 54.69 31.03
N ARG A 6 -4.44 53.96 29.93
CA ARG A 6 -4.09 54.54 28.61
C ARG A 6 -4.19 53.55 27.43
N ARG A 7 -5.20 53.82 26.62
CA ARG A 7 -5.22 54.01 25.15
C ARG A 7 -4.55 52.99 24.21
N SER A 8 -5.42 52.45 23.37
CA SER A 8 -5.21 51.84 22.06
C SER A 8 -4.31 52.65 21.12
N ARG A 9 -3.43 51.96 20.39
CA ARG A 9 -2.88 52.42 19.11
C ARG A 9 -3.07 51.34 18.05
N ARG A 10 -3.96 51.62 17.09
CA ARG A 10 -4.04 50.94 15.78
C ARG A 10 -2.76 51.26 14.98
N ARG A 11 -2.17 50.27 14.33
CA ARG A 11 -1.22 50.43 13.22
C ARG A 11 -1.85 49.92 11.91
N PRO A 12 -1.43 50.44 10.74
CA PRO A 12 -2.23 50.46 9.52
C PRO A 12 -2.07 49.20 8.66
N ARG A 13 -3.10 48.96 7.82
CA ARG A 13 -3.14 47.94 6.77
C ARG A 13 -2.05 48.21 5.72
N GLY A 14 -1.14 47.25 5.55
CA GLY A 14 -0.26 47.19 4.39
C GLY A 14 -1.03 46.71 3.16
N GLN A 15 -0.90 47.47 2.07
CA GLN A 15 -1.33 47.08 0.73
C GLN A 15 -0.54 45.83 0.28
N GLN A 16 -1.24 44.77 -0.09
CA GLN A 16 -0.66 43.63 -0.79
C GLN A 16 -0.75 43.90 -2.30
N THR A 17 0.41 43.95 -2.94
CA THR A 17 0.58 43.89 -4.38
C THR A 17 0.20 42.50 -4.90
N PRO A 18 -0.53 42.38 -6.03
CA PRO A 18 -0.84 41.09 -6.64
C PRO A 18 0.37 40.52 -7.40
N PRO A 19 0.53 39.18 -7.45
CA PRO A 19 1.60 38.55 -8.22
C PRO A 19 1.35 38.62 -9.75
N PRO A 20 2.40 38.58 -10.58
CA PRO A 20 2.30 38.77 -12.03
C PRO A 20 1.65 37.59 -12.75
N SER A 21 0.84 37.92 -13.75
CA SER A 21 0.13 37.04 -14.68
C SER A 21 1.09 36.33 -15.64
N LEU A 22 0.97 35.01 -15.78
CA LEU A 22 1.63 34.22 -16.83
C LEU A 22 0.81 34.28 -18.13
N PRO A 23 1.45 34.37 -19.33
CA PRO A 23 0.74 34.56 -20.59
C PRO A 23 0.25 33.26 -21.23
N GLY A 24 -1.03 33.28 -21.63
CA GLY A 24 -1.53 32.91 -22.97
C GLY A 24 -1.29 31.50 -23.50
N ALA A 25 -2.31 30.64 -23.39
CA ALA A 25 -2.44 29.42 -24.18
C ALA A 25 -2.68 29.74 -25.66
N LEU A 26 -1.87 29.14 -26.54
CA LEU A 26 -2.09 29.09 -27.99
C LEU A 26 -3.08 27.96 -28.31
N GLY A 27 -4.12 28.29 -29.09
CA GLY A 27 -5.15 27.35 -29.53
C GLY A 27 -4.66 26.35 -30.59
N PRO A 28 -5.40 25.25 -30.82
CA PRO A 28 -5.02 24.22 -31.79
C PRO A 28 -5.34 24.65 -33.24
N PRO A 29 -4.54 24.24 -34.24
CA PRO A 29 -4.85 24.47 -35.65
C PRO A 29 -5.82 23.43 -36.22
N SER A 30 -6.64 23.87 -37.16
CA SER A 30 -7.58 23.07 -37.98
C SER A 30 -6.87 22.10 -38.94
N PRO A 31 -7.51 20.99 -39.36
CA PRO A 31 -6.91 20.00 -40.24
C PRO A 31 -7.06 20.38 -41.74
N GLY A 32 -5.96 20.31 -42.47
CA GLY A 32 -5.92 20.37 -43.93
C GLY A 32 -5.53 19.02 -44.53
N GLU A 33 -6.36 18.58 -45.49
CA GLU A 33 -6.12 17.76 -46.68
C GLU A 33 -4.69 17.18 -46.83
N GLY A 34 -4.48 15.87 -46.96
CA GLY A 34 -5.04 14.99 -47.98
C GLY A 34 -3.90 14.57 -48.91
N LEU A 35 -3.47 13.30 -48.90
CA LEU A 35 -2.58 12.76 -49.93
C LEU A 35 -2.78 11.24 -50.04
N THR A 36 -3.17 10.86 -51.26
CA THR A 36 -3.49 9.54 -51.78
C THR A 36 -2.23 8.75 -52.11
N PHE A 37 -2.21 7.44 -51.86
CA PHE A 37 -1.37 6.52 -52.64
C PHE A 37 -2.05 5.16 -52.90
N ARG A 38 -2.43 5.02 -54.17
CA ARG A 38 -2.52 3.87 -55.08
C ARG A 38 -2.46 2.43 -54.53
N THR A 39 -3.46 1.67 -54.95
CA THR A 39 -3.62 0.22 -54.98
C THR A 39 -3.07 -0.43 -56.26
N GLU A 40 -2.98 -1.78 -56.20
CA GLU A 40 -2.98 -2.83 -57.27
C GLU A 40 -1.61 -3.55 -57.54
N PRO A 41 -1.57 -4.80 -58.06
CA PRO A 41 -2.27 -6.04 -57.62
C PRO A 41 -1.48 -7.39 -57.82
N HIS A 42 -2.15 -8.52 -57.49
CA HIS A 42 -2.06 -9.91 -58.02
C HIS A 42 -0.97 -10.93 -57.62
N ALA A 43 -1.42 -12.10 -57.10
CA ALA A 43 -1.36 -13.46 -57.72
C ALA A 43 -1.60 -14.58 -56.65
N LEU A 44 -2.72 -15.30 -56.65
CA LEU A 44 -2.97 -16.67 -57.20
C LEU A 44 -2.25 -17.86 -56.50
N LEU A 45 -3.02 -18.59 -55.67
CA LEU A 45 -3.24 -20.06 -55.45
C LEU A 45 -2.17 -21.12 -55.89
N PRO A 46 -2.14 -22.39 -55.36
CA PRO A 46 -3.27 -23.19 -54.85
C PRO A 46 -3.03 -24.14 -53.64
N SER A 47 -4.13 -24.75 -53.16
CA SER A 47 -4.19 -25.91 -52.22
C SER A 47 -3.80 -27.24 -52.88
N PRO A 48 -3.52 -28.32 -52.10
CA PRO A 48 -4.47 -29.45 -52.11
C PRO A 48 -4.59 -30.33 -50.83
N VAL A 49 -5.81 -30.85 -50.62
CA VAL A 49 -6.21 -32.27 -50.36
C VAL A 49 -5.81 -33.02 -49.05
N SER A 50 -6.86 -33.26 -48.24
CA SER A 50 -7.37 -34.52 -47.63
C SER A 50 -6.45 -35.75 -47.41
N SER A 51 -6.44 -36.28 -46.18
CA SER A 51 -6.72 -37.70 -45.89
C SER A 51 -6.99 -37.98 -44.40
N ARG A 52 -8.03 -38.79 -44.12
CA ARG A 52 -8.35 -39.42 -42.81
C ARG A 52 -7.55 -40.73 -42.67
N PRO A 53 -7.39 -41.23 -41.43
CA PRO A 53 -7.83 -42.62 -41.21
C PRO A 53 -8.58 -42.89 -39.89
N SER A 54 -9.50 -43.85 -40.05
CA SER A 54 -10.25 -44.75 -39.17
C SER A 54 -9.78 -45.05 -37.73
N HIS A 55 -10.76 -45.05 -36.80
CA HIS A 55 -10.75 -45.73 -35.51
C HIS A 55 -10.88 -47.27 -35.61
N PRO A 56 -10.34 -48.04 -34.66
CA PRO A 56 -10.79 -49.39 -34.35
C PRO A 56 -11.82 -49.42 -33.20
N ARG A 57 -12.82 -50.31 -33.33
CA ARG A 57 -13.84 -50.64 -32.32
C ARG A 57 -13.25 -51.53 -31.20
N PRO A 58 -13.71 -51.42 -29.95
CA PRO A 58 -13.52 -52.44 -28.92
C PRO A 58 -14.66 -53.49 -28.93
N PRO A 59 -14.44 -54.67 -28.32
CA PRO A 59 -15.39 -55.78 -28.35
C PRO A 59 -16.51 -55.63 -27.30
N SER A 60 -17.65 -56.23 -27.65
CA SER A 60 -18.81 -56.47 -26.80
C SER A 60 -18.52 -57.46 -25.68
N LEU A 61 -19.14 -57.29 -24.50
CA LEU A 61 -19.75 -58.38 -23.72
C LEU A 61 -20.61 -57.82 -22.55
N GLN A 62 -21.87 -58.27 -22.58
CA GLN A 62 -22.75 -58.63 -21.47
C GLN A 62 -23.42 -57.56 -20.59
N ALA A 63 -24.75 -57.69 -20.60
CA ALA A 63 -25.73 -56.97 -19.83
C ALA A 63 -25.75 -57.43 -18.37
N THR A 64 -25.68 -56.47 -17.46
CA THR A 64 -26.29 -56.55 -16.13
C THR A 64 -27.07 -55.25 -15.90
N ARG A 65 -28.39 -55.36 -15.71
CA ARG A 65 -29.21 -54.28 -15.13
C ARG A 65 -28.99 -54.34 -13.61
N PRO A 66 -28.86 -53.21 -12.90
CA PRO A 66 -30.10 -52.56 -12.44
C PRO A 66 -30.05 -51.02 -12.31
N ARG A 67 -31.19 -50.40 -12.65
CA ARG A 67 -31.86 -49.32 -11.92
C ARG A 67 -30.97 -48.47 -10.98
N ARG A 68 -30.21 -47.49 -11.48
CA ARG A 68 -29.67 -46.35 -10.70
C ARG A 68 -29.22 -45.13 -11.55
N TRP A 69 -29.81 -44.92 -12.73
CA TRP A 69 -29.37 -43.87 -13.66
C TRP A 69 -30.36 -42.71 -13.89
N ILE A 70 -31.55 -42.73 -13.30
CA ILE A 70 -32.53 -41.64 -13.47
C ILE A 70 -32.36 -40.53 -12.42
N GLU A 71 -31.70 -40.79 -11.29
CA GLU A 71 -31.39 -39.75 -10.29
C GLU A 71 -30.09 -38.96 -10.60
N CYS A 72 -29.17 -39.52 -11.39
CA CYS A 72 -27.94 -38.81 -11.79
C CYS A 72 -28.13 -37.86 -12.98
N ALA A 73 -29.16 -38.06 -13.82
CA ALA A 73 -29.43 -37.16 -14.95
C ALA A 73 -30.03 -35.80 -14.52
N LEU A 74 -30.65 -35.73 -13.33
CA LEU A 74 -31.11 -34.47 -12.73
C LEU A 74 -30.02 -33.77 -11.88
N LEU A 75 -28.92 -34.45 -11.57
CA LEU A 75 -27.76 -33.88 -10.86
C LEU A 75 -26.65 -33.37 -11.81
N ILE A 76 -26.70 -33.72 -13.10
CA ILE A 76 -25.72 -33.25 -14.10
C ILE A 76 -26.25 -32.05 -14.92
N LEU A 77 -27.54 -31.72 -14.85
CA LEU A 77 -28.07 -30.43 -15.33
C LEU A 77 -28.02 -29.31 -14.27
N GLY A 78 -27.57 -29.60 -13.05
CA GLY A 78 -27.51 -28.65 -11.93
C GLY A 78 -26.14 -28.01 -11.69
N VAL A 79 -25.11 -28.34 -12.47
CA VAL A 79 -23.73 -27.85 -12.25
C VAL A 79 -23.15 -27.34 -13.57
N CYS A 80 -23.71 -26.24 -14.08
CA CYS A 80 -23.08 -25.32 -15.04
C CYS A 80 -23.88 -24.00 -15.20
N LEU A 81 -24.72 -23.63 -14.22
CA LEU A 81 -25.15 -22.24 -14.11
C LEU A 81 -24.06 -21.51 -13.32
N GLY A 82 -23.07 -20.97 -14.04
CA GLY A 82 -22.33 -19.84 -13.50
C GLY A 82 -23.35 -18.81 -13.04
N ASN A 83 -23.20 -18.26 -11.83
CA ASN A 83 -24.10 -17.23 -11.31
C ASN A 83 -24.05 -16.04 -12.27
N ALA A 84 -24.99 -15.97 -13.21
CA ALA A 84 -25.17 -14.78 -14.03
C ALA A 84 -25.49 -13.63 -13.07
N ALA A 85 -24.66 -12.58 -13.09
CA ALA A 85 -24.86 -11.42 -12.25
C ALA A 85 -26.28 -10.87 -12.42
N GLU A 86 -26.94 -10.57 -11.31
CA GLU A 86 -28.31 -10.06 -11.33
C GLU A 86 -28.35 -8.67 -12.01
N LEU A 87 -29.48 -8.35 -12.68
CA LEU A 87 -29.68 -7.00 -13.21
C LEU A 87 -29.98 -6.03 -12.06
N ILE A 88 -29.31 -4.88 -12.03
CA ILE A 88 -29.62 -3.82 -11.05
C ILE A 88 -31.08 -3.36 -11.25
N PRO A 89 -31.95 -3.40 -10.21
CA PRO A 89 -33.32 -2.92 -10.33
C PRO A 89 -33.39 -1.41 -10.62
N ALA A 90 -34.44 -0.98 -11.32
CA ALA A 90 -34.74 0.45 -11.45
C ALA A 90 -34.88 1.12 -10.07
N LYS A 91 -34.66 2.44 -10.03
CA LYS A 91 -34.69 3.27 -8.82
C LYS A 91 -33.69 2.83 -7.74
N THR A 92 -32.57 2.22 -8.13
CA THR A 92 -31.48 1.88 -7.21
C THR A 92 -30.56 3.09 -6.99
N VAL A 93 -30.39 3.47 -5.72
CA VAL A 93 -29.53 4.56 -5.26
C VAL A 93 -28.56 4.03 -4.22
N VAL A 94 -27.29 4.39 -4.38
CA VAL A 94 -26.22 4.09 -3.42
C VAL A 94 -25.88 5.38 -2.69
N LEU A 95 -25.90 5.35 -1.36
CA LEU A 95 -25.49 6.49 -0.53
C LEU A 95 -24.11 6.25 0.05
N THR A 96 -23.21 7.20 -0.20
CA THR A 96 -21.84 7.20 0.34
C THR A 96 -21.54 8.50 1.06
N PHE A 97 -20.81 8.42 2.17
CA PHE A 97 -20.46 9.54 3.02
C PHE A 97 -18.96 9.55 3.30
N ASP A 98 -18.29 10.66 2.99
CA ASP A 98 -16.84 10.77 3.01
C ASP A 98 -16.35 11.61 4.19
N GLY A 99 -15.16 11.28 4.67
CA GLY A 99 -14.38 12.14 5.55
C GLY A 99 -14.65 12.02 7.06
N ALA A 100 -15.51 11.09 7.49
CA ALA A 100 -15.80 10.82 8.90
C ALA A 100 -16.33 12.04 9.70
N SER A 101 -17.20 12.84 9.10
CA SER A 101 -17.85 13.99 9.74
C SER A 101 -18.66 13.57 10.97
N LYS A 102 -18.66 14.37 12.05
CA LYS A 102 -19.41 14.05 13.28
C LYS A 102 -20.90 13.82 13.02
N SER A 103 -21.46 14.58 12.06
CA SER A 103 -22.85 14.48 11.65
C SER A 103 -23.23 13.12 11.06
N HIS A 104 -22.27 12.35 10.54
CA HIS A 104 -22.51 10.98 10.08
C HIS A 104 -23.13 10.13 11.18
N ARG A 105 -22.56 10.19 12.39
CA ARG A 105 -23.05 9.43 13.55
C ARG A 105 -24.23 10.11 14.25
N THR A 106 -24.20 11.43 14.42
CA THR A 106 -25.18 12.12 15.28
C THR A 106 -26.48 12.45 14.56
N PHE A 107 -26.49 12.51 13.22
CA PHE A 107 -27.65 12.92 12.43
C PHE A 107 -27.97 11.94 11.29
N VAL A 108 -27.00 11.66 10.41
CA VAL A 108 -27.23 10.89 9.18
C VAL A 108 -27.64 9.45 9.48
N ALA A 109 -26.83 8.72 10.26
CA ALA A 109 -27.06 7.30 10.53
C ALA A 109 -28.39 7.02 11.26
N PRO A 110 -28.80 7.78 12.30
CA PRO A 110 -30.13 7.63 12.89
C PRO A 110 -31.27 7.81 11.89
N LEU A 111 -31.20 8.86 11.06
CA LEU A 111 -32.23 9.15 10.06
C LEU A 111 -32.32 8.08 8.97
N LEU A 112 -31.18 7.60 8.48
CA LEU A 112 -31.15 6.49 7.52
C LEU A 112 -31.74 5.20 8.11
N LYS A 113 -31.45 4.93 9.39
CA LYS A 113 -31.99 3.76 10.10
C LYS A 113 -33.50 3.84 10.27
N GLU A 114 -34.03 5.01 10.64
CA GLU A 114 -35.48 5.27 10.73
C GLU A 114 -36.20 5.00 9.39
N LEU A 115 -35.56 5.35 8.28
CA LEU A 115 -36.12 5.17 6.93
C LEU A 115 -35.88 3.78 6.34
N GLY A 116 -35.05 2.94 6.98
CA GLY A 116 -34.67 1.61 6.50
C GLY A 116 -33.73 1.65 5.30
N PHE A 117 -32.86 2.66 5.20
CA PHE A 117 -31.91 2.84 4.11
C PHE A 117 -30.52 2.32 4.47
N GLY A 118 -29.84 1.71 3.48
CA GLY A 118 -28.42 1.37 3.58
C GLY A 118 -27.51 2.54 3.18
N ALA A 119 -26.28 2.54 3.67
CA ALA A 119 -25.24 3.50 3.29
C ALA A 119 -23.83 2.97 3.60
N THR A 120 -22.84 3.60 2.97
CA THR A 120 -21.41 3.39 3.22
C THR A 120 -20.77 4.65 3.78
N PHE A 121 -20.05 4.51 4.88
CA PHE A 121 -19.27 5.58 5.50
C PHE A 121 -17.78 5.32 5.28
N PHE A 122 -17.16 6.18 4.47
CA PHE A 122 -15.75 6.14 4.15
C PHE A 122 -14.94 6.94 5.18
N VAL A 123 -14.00 6.27 5.83
CA VAL A 123 -13.23 6.84 6.94
C VAL A 123 -11.78 7.09 6.56
N THR A 124 -11.28 8.27 6.94
CA THR A 124 -9.89 8.66 6.78
C THR A 124 -9.38 9.36 8.02
N ARG A 125 -8.18 8.99 8.47
CA ARG A 125 -7.60 9.55 9.70
C ARG A 125 -7.30 11.05 9.57
N ARG A 126 -7.00 11.55 8.36
CA ARG A 126 -6.62 12.95 8.08
C ARG A 126 -7.55 14.00 8.67
N TRP A 127 -8.84 13.69 8.74
CA TRP A 127 -9.86 14.62 9.22
C TRP A 127 -10.23 14.39 10.69
N MET A 128 -9.88 13.21 11.25
CA MET A 128 -10.25 12.78 12.60
C MET A 128 -9.39 13.39 13.72
N ASP A 129 -8.56 14.40 13.43
CA ASP A 129 -7.75 15.11 14.43
C ASP A 129 -8.58 16.09 15.28
N ALA A 130 -9.76 16.54 14.81
CA ALA A 130 -10.57 17.54 15.51
C ALA A 130 -11.76 16.90 16.25
N THR A 131 -11.61 16.72 17.56
CA THR A 131 -12.52 15.93 18.40
C THR A 131 -14.00 16.35 18.36
N ASN A 132 -14.29 17.61 18.02
CA ASN A 132 -15.65 18.15 18.08
C ASN A 132 -16.40 18.14 16.73
N HIS A 133 -15.69 17.91 15.63
CA HIS A 133 -16.27 18.04 14.27
C HIS A 133 -16.16 16.77 13.42
N THR A 134 -15.37 15.80 13.87
CA THR A 134 -15.26 14.48 13.24
C THR A 134 -15.56 13.37 14.24
N MET A 135 -15.92 12.20 13.72
CA MET A 135 -16.14 11.02 14.53
C MET A 135 -14.87 10.54 15.21
N THR A 136 -15.01 9.94 16.39
CA THR A 136 -13.99 9.06 16.97
C THR A 136 -14.02 7.69 16.28
N TRP A 137 -12.98 6.87 16.48
CA TRP A 137 -13.00 5.48 15.99
C TRP A 137 -14.12 4.65 16.59
N GLU A 138 -14.52 4.92 17.84
CA GLU A 138 -15.65 4.21 18.45
C GLU A 138 -16.99 4.67 17.89
N GLU A 139 -17.14 5.94 17.53
CA GLU A 139 -18.35 6.38 16.82
C GLU A 139 -18.44 5.77 15.42
N VAL A 140 -17.31 5.54 14.74
CA VAL A 140 -17.26 4.74 13.52
C VAL A 140 -17.68 3.29 13.78
N ALA A 141 -17.25 2.70 14.90
CA ALA A 141 -17.67 1.36 15.29
C ALA A 141 -19.18 1.27 15.59
N GLU A 142 -19.76 2.31 16.18
CA GLU A 142 -21.21 2.41 16.38
C GLU A 142 -21.98 2.42 15.05
N LEU A 143 -21.46 3.10 14.00
CA LEU A 143 -22.06 3.03 12.66
C LEU A 143 -22.09 1.59 12.12
N HIS A 144 -21.01 0.83 12.33
CA HIS A 144 -20.97 -0.59 11.97
C HIS A 144 -22.01 -1.40 12.74
N GLN A 145 -22.11 -1.20 14.06
CA GLN A 145 -23.12 -1.86 14.92
C GLN A 145 -24.56 -1.49 14.54
N MET A 146 -24.78 -0.30 13.98
CA MET A 146 -26.08 0.09 13.42
C MET A 146 -26.43 -0.64 12.12
N GLY A 147 -25.49 -1.39 11.54
CA GLY A 147 -25.66 -2.19 10.32
C GLY A 147 -25.13 -1.51 9.07
N PHE A 148 -24.50 -0.34 9.17
CA PHE A 148 -23.95 0.35 7.99
C PHE A 148 -22.63 -0.25 7.53
N GLU A 149 -22.25 0.03 6.29
CA GLU A 149 -20.93 -0.34 5.77
C GLU A 149 -19.89 0.69 6.17
N ILE A 150 -18.72 0.21 6.62
CA ILE A 150 -17.53 1.04 6.81
C ILE A 150 -16.57 0.77 5.65
N GLY A 151 -16.23 1.82 4.92
CA GLY A 151 -15.27 1.81 3.81
C GLY A 151 -13.98 2.55 4.18
N ASN A 152 -12.89 2.24 3.47
CA ASN A 152 -11.58 2.87 3.70
C ASN A 152 -11.37 4.07 2.75
N GLN A 153 -10.85 5.18 3.25
CA GLN A 153 -10.49 6.37 2.45
C GLN A 153 -9.03 6.81 2.67
N SER A 154 -8.14 5.84 2.94
CA SER A 154 -6.73 6.03 3.29
C SER A 154 -6.50 6.78 4.60
N TRP A 155 -5.28 6.70 5.13
CA TRP A 155 -4.92 7.39 6.37
C TRP A 155 -4.78 8.90 6.17
N SER A 156 -4.01 9.34 5.16
CA SER A 156 -3.62 10.74 4.95
C SER A 156 -4.39 11.48 3.84
N HIS A 157 -5.33 10.81 3.16
CA HIS A 157 -6.12 11.39 2.06
C HIS A 157 -5.23 11.85 0.87
N GLU A 158 -4.30 10.99 0.47
CA GLU A 158 -3.28 11.26 -0.56
C GLU A 158 -3.76 11.06 -2.00
N ASP A 159 -2.96 11.54 -2.96
CA ASP A 159 -3.15 11.30 -4.39
C ASP A 159 -2.63 9.90 -4.78
N PHE A 160 -3.52 9.04 -5.28
CA PHE A 160 -3.20 7.68 -5.76
C PHE A 160 -3.27 7.54 -7.29
N SER A 161 -3.14 8.65 -8.02
CA SER A 161 -3.13 8.68 -9.49
C SER A 161 -1.74 8.48 -10.11
N THR A 162 -0.69 8.32 -9.29
CA THR A 162 0.68 8.14 -9.75
C THR A 162 1.29 6.86 -9.17
N PRO A 163 2.32 6.26 -9.81
CA PRO A 163 3.05 5.13 -9.25
C PRO A 163 3.60 5.40 -7.84
N ARG A 164 4.10 6.63 -7.59
CA ARG A 164 4.57 7.07 -6.27
C ARG A 164 3.47 7.05 -5.20
N GLY A 165 2.27 7.52 -5.55
CA GLY A 165 1.13 7.50 -4.64
C GLY A 165 0.64 6.08 -4.39
N ALA A 166 0.43 5.32 -5.47
CA ALA A 166 -0.06 3.95 -5.43
C ALA A 166 0.82 3.00 -4.62
N SER A 167 2.15 3.17 -4.64
CA SER A 167 3.08 2.31 -3.89
C SER A 167 2.88 2.36 -2.37
N ARG A 168 2.23 3.41 -1.85
CA ARG A 168 1.96 3.59 -0.41
C ARG A 168 0.57 3.16 0.01
N LEU A 169 -0.28 2.75 -0.93
CA LEU A 169 -1.70 2.50 -0.68
C LEU A 169 -1.93 1.35 0.32
N ALA A 170 -1.05 0.36 0.36
CA ALA A 170 -1.16 -0.73 1.34
C ALA A 170 -0.89 -0.26 2.76
N GLY A 171 0.20 0.48 2.99
CA GLY A 171 0.46 1.14 4.26
C GLY A 171 -0.71 2.04 4.68
N GLN A 172 -1.15 2.90 3.77
CA GLN A 172 -2.26 3.85 3.98
C GLN A 172 -3.57 3.19 4.42
N THR A 173 -3.94 2.10 3.76
CA THR A 173 -5.17 1.36 4.10
C THR A 173 -5.00 0.57 5.39
N SER A 174 -3.86 -0.08 5.59
CA SER A 174 -3.59 -0.91 6.76
C SER A 174 -3.63 -0.15 8.09
N LEU A 175 -3.21 1.11 8.11
CA LEU A 175 -3.26 1.94 9.32
C LEU A 175 -4.70 2.23 9.74
N VAL A 176 -5.61 2.43 8.77
CA VAL A 176 -7.05 2.57 9.01
C VAL A 176 -7.62 1.23 9.48
N ASP A 177 -7.32 0.14 8.76
CA ASP A 177 -7.79 -1.22 9.09
C ASP A 177 -7.41 -1.61 10.52
N ARG A 178 -6.20 -1.27 10.94
CA ARG A 178 -5.73 -1.47 12.32
C ARG A 178 -6.58 -0.72 13.34
N GLN A 179 -6.85 0.56 13.11
CA GLN A 179 -7.63 1.35 14.08
C GLN A 179 -9.05 0.82 14.21
N LEU A 180 -9.65 0.41 13.09
CA LEU A 180 -10.96 -0.25 13.06
C LEU A 180 -10.95 -1.56 13.86
N LEU A 181 -9.91 -2.39 13.71
CA LEU A 181 -9.77 -3.64 14.46
C LEU A 181 -9.54 -3.42 15.97
N LEU A 182 -8.93 -2.29 16.36
CA LEU A 182 -8.67 -1.92 17.75
C LEU A 182 -9.90 -1.34 18.49
N THR A 183 -10.98 -1.02 17.78
CA THR A 183 -12.24 -0.58 18.39
C THR A 183 -12.85 -1.68 19.27
N GLN A 184 -13.75 -1.29 20.17
CA GLN A 184 -14.48 -2.27 21.01
C GLN A 184 -15.28 -3.27 20.17
N ALA A 185 -15.85 -2.82 19.04
CA ALA A 185 -16.60 -3.67 18.12
C ALA A 185 -15.71 -4.53 17.21
N LYS A 186 -14.39 -4.29 17.19
CA LYS A 186 -13.44 -4.93 16.28
C LYS A 186 -13.94 -4.89 14.82
N VAL A 187 -14.30 -3.69 14.36
CA VAL A 187 -14.85 -3.48 13.02
C VAL A 187 -13.99 -4.24 11.99
N PRO A 188 -14.59 -5.15 11.19
CA PRO A 188 -13.85 -5.93 10.22
C PRO A 188 -13.15 -5.04 9.20
N ARG A 189 -12.07 -5.59 8.61
CA ARG A 189 -11.33 -4.92 7.54
C ARG A 189 -12.28 -4.51 6.39
N PRO A 190 -12.32 -3.23 5.99
CA PRO A 190 -13.11 -2.77 4.85
C PRO A 190 -12.74 -3.50 3.55
N THR A 191 -13.75 -3.79 2.73
CA THR A 191 -13.58 -4.30 1.36
C THR A 191 -13.96 -3.29 0.29
N SER A 192 -14.37 -2.09 0.70
CA SER A 192 -14.67 -0.96 -0.19
C SER A 192 -13.72 0.21 0.05
N PHE A 193 -13.33 0.87 -1.03
CA PHE A 193 -12.39 2.00 -1.01
C PHE A 193 -13.00 3.25 -1.65
N ALA A 194 -12.57 4.41 -1.18
CA ALA A 194 -12.89 5.71 -1.74
C ALA A 194 -11.62 6.44 -2.16
N TYR A 195 -11.51 6.80 -3.45
CA TYR A 195 -10.36 7.56 -3.92
C TYR A 195 -10.44 9.01 -3.44
N SER A 196 -9.43 9.42 -2.68
CA SER A 196 -9.23 10.78 -2.21
C SER A 196 -9.17 11.77 -3.37
N ALA A 197 -9.98 12.83 -3.31
CA ALA A 197 -10.03 13.90 -4.32
C ALA A 197 -10.17 13.40 -5.78
N ASN A 198 -10.77 12.22 -5.97
CA ASN A 198 -10.88 11.57 -7.28
C ASN A 198 -9.53 11.26 -7.97
N ALA A 199 -8.49 11.06 -7.17
CA ALA A 199 -7.15 10.74 -7.64
C ALA A 199 -6.94 9.22 -7.65
N PHE A 200 -6.99 8.63 -8.83
CA PHE A 200 -6.86 7.18 -9.05
C PHE A 200 -6.06 6.89 -10.30
N GLY A 201 -5.29 5.80 -10.30
CA GLY A 201 -4.45 5.36 -11.42
C GLY A 201 -4.48 3.83 -11.57
N PRO A 202 -3.98 3.29 -12.69
CA PRO A 202 -3.98 1.84 -12.92
C PRO A 202 -3.22 1.08 -11.83
N GLU A 203 -2.10 1.61 -11.33
CA GLU A 203 -1.32 0.98 -10.24
C GLU A 203 -2.09 0.97 -8.92
N ALA A 204 -2.92 1.98 -8.64
CA ALA A 204 -3.76 1.99 -7.45
C ALA A 204 -4.88 0.95 -7.55
N VAL A 205 -5.47 0.77 -8.74
CA VAL A 205 -6.48 -0.28 -9.00
C VAL A 205 -5.86 -1.66 -8.80
N GLU A 206 -4.67 -1.89 -9.35
CA GLU A 206 -3.91 -3.13 -9.17
C GLU A 206 -3.63 -3.37 -7.68
N ARG A 207 -3.13 -2.35 -6.97
CA ARG A 207 -2.80 -2.46 -5.54
C ARG A 207 -4.03 -2.75 -4.68
N LEU A 208 -5.17 -2.12 -4.95
CA LEU A 208 -6.43 -2.42 -4.26
C LEU A 208 -6.88 -3.87 -4.51
N ASN A 209 -6.74 -4.37 -5.74
CA ASN A 209 -7.06 -5.75 -6.08
C ASN A 209 -6.17 -6.75 -5.32
N GLU A 210 -4.85 -6.53 -5.27
CA GLU A 210 -3.91 -7.33 -4.47
C GLU A 210 -4.24 -7.34 -2.99
N LEU A 211 -4.73 -6.21 -2.47
CA LEU A 211 -5.12 -6.03 -1.08
C LEU A 211 -6.48 -6.65 -0.73
N GLY A 212 -7.21 -7.17 -1.72
CA GLY A 212 -8.51 -7.82 -1.56
C GLY A 212 -9.71 -6.85 -1.54
N TYR A 213 -9.53 -5.60 -1.96
CA TYR A 213 -10.66 -4.69 -2.12
C TYR A 213 -11.54 -5.15 -3.27
N ARG A 214 -12.85 -5.06 -3.04
CA ARG A 214 -13.88 -5.58 -3.95
C ARG A 214 -14.57 -4.45 -4.70
N LEU A 215 -14.67 -3.28 -4.10
CA LEU A 215 -15.35 -2.11 -4.64
C LEU A 215 -14.51 -0.86 -4.40
N GLY A 216 -14.52 0.07 -5.35
CA GLY A 216 -13.76 1.31 -5.28
C GLY A 216 -14.58 2.42 -5.91
N ARG A 217 -14.95 3.44 -5.12
CA ARG A 217 -15.70 4.58 -5.61
C ARG A 217 -14.77 5.76 -5.86
N ARG A 218 -14.88 6.30 -7.06
CA ARG A 218 -14.23 7.53 -7.51
C ARG A 218 -15.28 8.65 -7.57
N GLY A 219 -14.83 9.90 -7.71
CA GLY A 219 -15.69 11.04 -7.98
C GLY A 219 -16.20 11.08 -9.43
N LYS A 220 -16.64 12.25 -9.88
CA LYS A 220 -17.29 12.46 -11.19
C LYS A 220 -16.33 12.54 -12.38
N MET A 221 -15.03 12.78 -12.15
CA MET A 221 -14.03 12.81 -13.23
C MET A 221 -13.72 11.38 -13.70
N PRO A 222 -13.35 11.23 -14.98
CA PRO A 222 -13.11 12.30 -15.96
C PRO A 222 -14.35 12.82 -16.70
N GLU A 223 -15.51 12.22 -16.51
CA GLU A 223 -16.70 12.53 -17.30
C GLU A 223 -17.32 13.89 -16.95
N SER A 224 -17.22 14.32 -15.69
CA SER A 224 -17.70 15.62 -15.26
C SER A 224 -16.79 16.25 -14.20
N ARG A 225 -16.66 17.58 -14.26
CA ARG A 225 -15.83 18.36 -13.34
C ARG A 225 -16.32 18.22 -11.88
N PRO A 226 -15.41 18.07 -10.89
CA PRO A 226 -15.76 18.13 -9.47
C PRO A 226 -16.33 19.51 -9.13
N ASN A 227 -17.16 19.60 -8.08
CA ASN A 227 -17.75 20.86 -7.61
C ASN A 227 -18.46 21.69 -8.72
N SER A 228 -18.96 21.02 -9.76
CA SER A 228 -19.73 21.63 -10.85
C SER A 228 -21.14 21.04 -10.95
N PRO A 229 -22.12 21.76 -11.54
CA PRO A 229 -23.47 21.23 -11.78
C PRO A 229 -23.53 20.08 -12.80
N GLY A 230 -22.40 19.67 -13.39
CA GLY A 230 -22.36 18.52 -14.29
C GLY A 230 -22.66 17.21 -13.55
N ILE A 231 -23.54 16.40 -14.12
CA ILE A 231 -23.94 15.08 -13.61
C ILE A 231 -22.95 14.04 -14.16
N GLY A 232 -22.37 13.24 -13.27
CA GLY A 232 -21.53 12.09 -13.64
C GLY A 232 -22.36 10.88 -14.08
N PRO A 233 -21.73 9.83 -14.61
CA PRO A 233 -22.46 8.64 -15.04
C PRO A 233 -23.08 7.88 -13.85
N ALA A 234 -24.22 7.24 -14.10
CA ALA A 234 -24.73 6.20 -13.22
C ALA A 234 -23.87 4.93 -13.36
N PHE A 235 -23.62 4.25 -12.25
CA PHE A 235 -22.88 3.00 -12.26
C PHE A 235 -23.61 1.96 -13.10
N ASN A 236 -22.84 1.27 -13.94
CA ASN A 236 -23.28 0.19 -14.81
C ASN A 236 -22.23 -0.93 -14.71
N PRO A 237 -22.55 -2.10 -14.16
CA PRO A 237 -21.57 -3.17 -13.92
C PRO A 237 -21.01 -3.77 -15.22
N LEU A 238 -21.67 -3.55 -16.36
CA LEU A 238 -21.19 -3.99 -17.68
C LEU A 238 -20.16 -3.04 -18.30
N GLN A 239 -20.06 -1.80 -17.79
CA GLN A 239 -19.21 -0.75 -18.37
C GLN A 239 -18.12 -0.26 -17.40
N HIS A 240 -18.40 -0.29 -16.10
CA HIS A 240 -17.51 0.29 -15.10
C HIS A 240 -16.85 -0.81 -14.28
N HIS A 241 -15.51 -0.76 -14.22
CA HIS A 241 -14.75 -1.64 -13.35
C HIS A 241 -15.20 -1.44 -11.88
N PRO A 242 -15.38 -2.50 -11.07
CA PRO A 242 -15.92 -2.38 -9.71
C PRO A 242 -15.01 -1.60 -8.75
N LEU A 243 -13.72 -1.48 -9.06
CA LEU A 243 -12.79 -0.59 -8.36
C LEU A 243 -12.76 0.84 -8.90
N LEU A 244 -13.65 1.22 -9.83
CA LEU A 244 -13.72 2.54 -10.46
C LEU A 244 -15.18 3.04 -10.59
N ILE A 245 -16.02 2.74 -9.61
CA ILE A 245 -17.43 3.12 -9.55
C ILE A 245 -17.54 4.65 -9.56
N PRO A 246 -18.18 5.27 -10.58
CA PRO A 246 -18.38 6.71 -10.61
C PRO A 246 -19.34 7.17 -9.52
N ALA A 247 -19.04 8.31 -8.89
CA ALA A 247 -20.09 9.12 -8.30
C ALA A 247 -20.91 9.74 -9.44
N THR A 248 -22.24 9.56 -9.38
CA THR A 248 -23.18 10.23 -10.29
C THR A 248 -23.36 11.69 -9.89
N ALA A 249 -23.36 11.97 -8.60
CA ALA A 249 -23.37 13.32 -8.06
C ALA A 249 -22.55 13.42 -6.77
N GLU A 250 -22.00 14.61 -6.55
CA GLU A 250 -21.23 14.98 -5.35
C GLU A 250 -21.86 16.21 -4.71
N ALA A 251 -22.15 16.11 -3.40
CA ALA A 251 -22.83 17.14 -2.63
C ALA A 251 -21.98 18.41 -2.58
N ALA A 252 -22.59 19.51 -3.04
CA ALA A 252 -21.97 20.82 -3.12
C ALA A 252 -23.07 21.90 -2.99
N PRO A 253 -22.73 23.17 -2.71
CA PRO A 253 -23.70 24.22 -2.37
C PRO A 253 -24.77 24.50 -3.42
N PHE A 254 -24.54 24.15 -4.70
CA PHE A 254 -25.54 24.29 -5.77
C PHE A 254 -26.57 23.15 -5.81
N TRP A 255 -26.34 22.05 -5.09
CA TRP A 255 -27.23 20.90 -5.08
C TRP A 255 -28.51 21.27 -4.32
N ASN A 256 -29.66 21.12 -4.98
CA ASN A 256 -30.99 21.21 -4.38
C ASN A 256 -31.86 19.99 -4.78
N LEU A 257 -33.12 19.96 -4.35
CA LEU A 257 -34.01 18.82 -4.62
C LEU A 257 -34.31 18.66 -6.13
N GLU A 258 -34.36 19.74 -6.89
CA GLU A 258 -34.57 19.67 -8.35
C GLU A 258 -33.36 19.06 -9.06
N TYR A 259 -32.15 19.46 -8.67
CA TYR A 259 -30.93 18.82 -9.14
C TYR A 259 -30.91 17.32 -8.81
N LEU A 260 -31.28 16.95 -7.57
CA LEU A 260 -31.38 15.55 -7.16
C LEU A 260 -32.33 14.76 -8.07
N LYS A 261 -33.52 15.30 -8.37
CA LYS A 261 -34.49 14.63 -9.26
C LYS A 261 -33.89 14.30 -10.63
N ARG A 262 -33.19 15.25 -11.25
CA ARG A 262 -32.50 15.05 -12.53
C ARG A 262 -31.42 13.97 -12.46
N VAL A 263 -30.70 13.89 -11.33
CA VAL A 263 -29.71 12.81 -11.10
C VAL A 263 -30.41 11.46 -10.97
N LEU A 264 -31.54 11.41 -10.26
CA LEU A 264 -32.30 10.19 -10.01
C LEU A 264 -32.98 9.61 -11.28
N ASP A 265 -33.23 10.42 -12.31
CA ASP A 265 -33.71 9.94 -13.61
C ASP A 265 -32.74 8.94 -14.28
N LEU A 266 -31.48 8.92 -13.85
CA LEU A 266 -30.48 7.96 -14.32
C LEU A 266 -30.57 6.58 -13.64
N ALA A 267 -31.39 6.42 -12.60
CA ALA A 267 -31.60 5.16 -11.88
C ALA A 267 -32.56 4.22 -12.64
N ILE A 268 -32.17 3.85 -13.86
CA ILE A 268 -32.92 2.95 -14.76
C ILE A 268 -32.48 1.48 -14.57
N PRO A 269 -33.23 0.48 -15.08
CA PRO A 269 -32.79 -0.92 -15.01
C PRO A 269 -31.36 -1.11 -15.52
N GLY A 270 -30.56 -1.88 -14.78
CA GLY A 270 -29.15 -2.12 -15.05
C GLY A 270 -28.19 -1.02 -14.58
N LYS A 271 -28.69 0.08 -14.00
CA LYS A 271 -27.87 1.17 -13.48
C LYS A 271 -28.22 1.57 -12.05
N ALA A 272 -27.21 1.96 -11.29
CA ALA A 272 -27.37 2.55 -9.96
C ALA A 272 -26.85 3.98 -9.95
N VAL A 273 -27.62 4.90 -9.36
CA VAL A 273 -27.16 6.26 -9.06
C VAL A 273 -26.31 6.22 -7.80
N VAL A 274 -25.10 6.77 -7.84
CA VAL A 274 -24.19 6.82 -6.69
C VAL A 274 -24.07 8.27 -6.21
N LEU A 275 -24.52 8.52 -4.99
CA LEU A 275 -24.49 9.85 -4.38
C LEU A 275 -23.36 9.93 -3.35
N GLN A 276 -22.48 10.90 -3.54
CA GLN A 276 -21.38 11.19 -2.62
C GLN A 276 -21.73 12.42 -1.77
N PHE A 277 -21.82 12.21 -0.47
CA PHE A 277 -21.97 13.25 0.54
C PHE A 277 -20.70 13.36 1.38
N HIS A 278 -20.51 14.51 2.02
CA HIS A 278 -19.54 14.67 3.12
C HIS A 278 -20.36 14.80 4.42
N GLY A 279 -20.24 15.88 5.18
CA GLY A 279 -21.06 16.11 6.38
C GLY A 279 -22.46 16.70 6.12
N VAL A 280 -23.38 16.41 7.04
CA VAL A 280 -24.75 16.93 7.08
C VAL A 280 -25.11 17.51 8.48
N PRO A 281 -24.66 18.73 8.81
CA PRO A 281 -23.78 19.59 8.03
C PRO A 281 -22.31 19.18 8.15
N GLU A 282 -21.50 19.70 7.25
CA GLU A 282 -20.03 19.62 7.31
C GLU A 282 -19.46 20.88 7.94
N ALA A 283 -18.82 20.74 9.10
CA ALA A 283 -18.32 21.86 9.88
C ALA A 283 -16.94 22.34 9.42
N GLN A 284 -16.07 21.42 8.98
CA GLN A 284 -14.69 21.76 8.60
C GLN A 284 -14.56 22.19 7.14
N ARG A 285 -15.48 21.74 6.29
CA ARG A 285 -15.52 22.00 4.85
C ARG A 285 -16.92 22.48 4.43
N PRO A 286 -17.29 23.74 4.72
CA PRO A 286 -18.60 24.27 4.36
C PRO A 286 -18.90 24.20 2.86
N ASP A 287 -17.87 24.20 2.01
CA ASP A 287 -17.94 24.00 0.56
C ASP A 287 -18.44 22.62 0.13
N LEU A 288 -18.50 21.66 1.06
CA LEU A 288 -18.96 20.29 0.85
C LEU A 288 -20.15 19.94 1.75
N SER A 289 -20.71 20.93 2.45
CA SER A 289 -21.77 20.76 3.43
C SER A 289 -23.13 20.61 2.77
N THR A 290 -23.95 19.72 3.32
CA THR A 290 -25.40 19.66 3.04
C THR A 290 -26.18 20.11 4.27
N ALA A 291 -27.17 20.98 4.10
CA ALA A 291 -28.01 21.40 5.22
C ALA A 291 -28.88 20.23 5.72
N PRO A 292 -29.08 20.07 7.05
CA PRO A 292 -29.91 19.01 7.62
C PRO A 292 -31.31 18.91 7.04
N ASP A 293 -32.02 20.04 6.91
CA ASP A 293 -33.39 20.06 6.40
C ASP A 293 -33.43 19.65 4.93
N GLN A 294 -32.47 20.16 4.15
CA GLN A 294 -32.31 19.79 2.75
C GLN A 294 -32.04 18.29 2.58
N PHE A 295 -31.21 17.70 3.45
CA PHE A 295 -30.96 16.26 3.43
C PHE A 295 -32.18 15.44 3.84
N ARG A 296 -32.99 15.93 4.79
CA ARG A 296 -34.28 15.30 5.14
C ARG A 296 -35.20 15.28 3.92
N ASP A 297 -35.31 16.39 3.21
CA ASP A 297 -36.14 16.48 2.00
C ASP A 297 -35.70 15.47 0.94
N TYR A 298 -34.39 15.28 0.75
CA TYR A 298 -33.84 14.28 -0.17
C TYR A 298 -34.27 12.87 0.22
N LEU A 299 -34.07 12.48 1.48
CA LEU A 299 -34.38 11.13 1.93
C LEU A 299 -35.89 10.85 1.96
N GLN A 300 -36.70 11.84 2.33
CA GLN A 300 -38.15 11.75 2.26
C GLN A 300 -38.64 11.56 0.82
N PHE A 301 -38.07 12.31 -0.12
CA PHE A 301 -38.38 12.14 -1.54
C PHE A 301 -38.06 10.71 -2.02
N LEU A 302 -36.87 10.20 -1.71
CA LEU A 302 -36.47 8.82 -2.04
C LEU A 302 -37.47 7.79 -1.46
N LYS A 303 -37.88 7.96 -0.20
CA LYS A 303 -38.81 7.04 0.48
C LYS A 303 -40.20 7.07 -0.15
N GLN A 304 -40.75 8.26 -0.36
CA GLN A 304 -42.10 8.46 -0.92
C GLN A 304 -42.22 7.93 -2.36
N HIS A 305 -41.15 8.00 -3.14
CA HIS A 305 -41.14 7.58 -4.55
C HIS A 305 -40.64 6.13 -4.75
N GLY A 306 -40.42 5.40 -3.65
CA GLY A 306 -40.08 3.97 -3.66
C GLY A 306 -38.68 3.68 -4.21
N PHE A 307 -37.70 4.55 -3.96
CA PHE A 307 -36.31 4.27 -4.32
C PHE A 307 -35.72 3.20 -3.40
N ARG A 308 -34.93 2.30 -4.00
CA ARG A 308 -34.14 1.30 -3.28
C ARG A 308 -32.81 1.93 -2.90
N VAL A 309 -32.60 2.19 -1.61
CA VAL A 309 -31.40 2.86 -1.10
C VAL A 309 -30.50 1.88 -0.39
N ILE A 310 -29.29 1.67 -0.91
CA ILE A 310 -28.37 0.61 -0.50
C ILE A 310 -26.97 1.16 -0.16
N ALA A 311 -26.18 0.33 0.53
CA ALA A 311 -24.76 0.56 0.69
C ALA A 311 -23.99 0.15 -0.58
N LEU A 312 -22.76 0.63 -0.74
CA LEU A 312 -21.89 0.29 -1.86
C LEU A 312 -21.64 -1.23 -1.91
N ARG A 313 -21.38 -1.90 -0.78
CA ARG A 313 -21.21 -3.37 -0.70
C ARG A 313 -22.34 -4.16 -1.34
N ASP A 314 -23.56 -3.62 -1.34
CA ASP A 314 -24.72 -4.32 -1.85
C ASP A 314 -24.73 -4.39 -3.39
N LEU A 315 -23.92 -3.57 -4.07
CA LEU A 315 -23.71 -3.64 -5.51
C LEU A 315 -23.00 -4.91 -5.95
N ASP A 316 -22.27 -5.57 -5.04
CA ASP A 316 -21.41 -6.70 -5.36
C ASP A 316 -22.15 -7.85 -6.06
N ARG A 317 -23.40 -8.10 -5.68
CA ARG A 317 -24.25 -9.17 -6.26
C ARG A 317 -24.59 -8.94 -7.74
N TYR A 318 -24.45 -7.71 -8.24
CA TYR A 318 -24.74 -7.33 -9.62
C TYR A 318 -23.48 -7.28 -10.49
N ILE A 319 -22.32 -7.70 -9.97
CA ILE A 319 -21.04 -7.67 -10.67
C ILE A 319 -20.64 -9.11 -11.04
N ASP A 320 -20.44 -9.35 -12.34
CA ASP A 320 -19.85 -10.59 -12.84
C ASP A 320 -18.34 -10.58 -12.57
N ARG A 321 -17.94 -11.23 -11.47
CA ARG A 321 -16.55 -11.29 -11.01
C ARG A 321 -15.62 -12.04 -11.97
N ASP A 322 -16.18 -12.91 -12.81
CA ASP A 322 -15.40 -13.67 -13.79
C ASP A 322 -15.14 -12.85 -15.06
N ARG A 323 -15.87 -11.74 -15.25
CA ARG A 323 -15.82 -10.89 -16.45
C ARG A 323 -15.89 -9.41 -16.11
N LEU A 324 -14.85 -8.90 -15.46
CA LEU A 324 -14.77 -7.49 -15.11
C LEU A 324 -14.49 -6.62 -16.36
N PRO A 325 -15.22 -5.50 -16.56
CA PRO A 325 -14.92 -4.55 -17.62
C PRO A 325 -13.59 -3.84 -17.34
N LYS A 326 -12.83 -3.54 -18.40
CA LYS A 326 -11.62 -2.71 -18.30
C LYS A 326 -11.98 -1.27 -17.93
N ASP A 327 -10.99 -0.48 -17.48
CA ASP A 327 -11.19 0.96 -17.26
C ASP A 327 -11.45 1.67 -18.61
N PRO A 328 -12.68 2.17 -18.86
CA PRO A 328 -13.02 2.82 -20.12
C PRO A 328 -12.41 4.22 -20.25
N THR A 329 -11.87 4.78 -19.15
CA THR A 329 -11.35 6.15 -19.09
C THR A 329 -9.83 6.23 -19.02
N LEU A 330 -9.14 5.08 -19.09
CA LEU A 330 -7.70 5.01 -18.86
C LEU A 330 -6.93 5.88 -19.86
N SER A 331 -7.21 5.76 -21.15
CA SER A 331 -6.53 6.53 -22.21
C SER A 331 -6.82 8.02 -22.16
N LEU A 332 -7.97 8.42 -21.62
CA LEU A 332 -8.32 9.83 -21.42
C LEU A 332 -7.48 10.46 -20.30
N ARG A 333 -7.20 9.69 -19.23
CA ARG A 333 -6.45 10.16 -18.06
C ARG A 333 -4.94 10.00 -18.26
N TYR A 334 -4.52 8.99 -19.02
CA TYR A 334 -3.12 8.68 -19.32
C TYR A 334 -2.97 8.40 -20.83
N PRO A 335 -2.81 9.46 -21.65
CA PRO A 335 -2.49 9.32 -23.06
C PRO A 335 -1.19 8.54 -23.28
N GLU A 336 -1.03 7.94 -24.46
CA GLU A 336 0.17 7.18 -24.80
C GLU A 336 1.45 8.01 -24.58
N GLY A 337 2.45 7.40 -23.94
CA GLY A 337 3.70 8.07 -23.56
C GLY A 337 3.67 8.83 -22.23
N SER A 338 2.53 8.95 -21.54
CA SER A 338 2.46 9.66 -20.26
C SER A 338 3.24 8.97 -19.13
N ALA A 339 3.37 7.64 -19.18
CA ALA A 339 3.95 6.82 -18.11
C ALA A 339 5.36 7.25 -17.69
N ASP A 340 6.20 7.66 -18.65
CA ASP A 340 7.59 8.07 -18.37
C ASP A 340 7.68 9.42 -17.65
N SER A 341 6.59 10.20 -17.62
CA SER A 341 6.54 11.52 -16.97
C SER A 341 5.95 11.48 -15.55
N LEU A 342 5.34 10.36 -15.16
CA LEU A 342 4.68 10.23 -13.87
C LEU A 342 5.71 10.11 -12.74
N PRO A 343 5.47 10.75 -11.58
CA PRO A 343 6.32 10.58 -10.40
C PRO A 343 6.42 9.11 -9.99
N LEU A 344 7.65 8.63 -9.88
CA LEU A 344 7.95 7.26 -9.45
C LEU A 344 8.25 7.23 -7.94
N PRO A 345 8.08 6.08 -7.27
CA PRO A 345 8.60 5.90 -5.91
C PRO A 345 10.10 6.25 -5.84
N PHE A 346 10.52 6.89 -4.75
CA PHE A 346 11.90 7.38 -4.57
C PHE A 346 12.94 6.26 -4.76
N GLU A 347 12.63 5.06 -4.27
CA GLU A 347 13.47 3.87 -4.42
C GLU A 347 13.59 3.39 -5.87
N ILE A 348 12.55 3.56 -6.70
CA ILE A 348 12.60 3.22 -8.12
C ILE A 348 13.46 4.24 -8.87
N GLU A 349 13.31 5.54 -8.57
CA GLU A 349 14.15 6.60 -9.13
C GLU A 349 15.63 6.35 -8.82
N SER A 350 15.94 6.06 -7.55
CA SER A 350 17.30 5.68 -7.12
C SER A 350 17.79 4.41 -7.81
N SER A 351 16.94 3.39 -7.95
CA SER A 351 17.30 2.13 -8.61
C SER A 351 17.67 2.33 -10.08
N ARG A 352 16.89 3.15 -10.79
CA ARG A 352 17.14 3.50 -12.20
C ARG A 352 18.42 4.32 -12.35
N ALA A 353 18.67 5.27 -11.45
CA ALA A 353 19.89 6.08 -11.47
C ALA A 353 21.17 5.25 -11.27
N GLN A 354 21.07 4.13 -10.55
CA GLN A 354 22.18 3.22 -10.27
C GLN A 354 21.93 1.82 -10.87
N ALA A 355 21.27 1.74 -12.04
CA ALA A 355 20.83 0.49 -12.63
C ALA A 355 21.94 -0.59 -12.78
N PRO A 356 23.20 -0.27 -13.16
CA PRO A 356 24.26 -1.28 -13.24
C PRO A 356 24.54 -1.96 -11.90
N PHE A 357 24.59 -1.19 -10.82
CA PHE A 357 24.75 -1.72 -9.48
C PHE A 357 23.58 -2.60 -9.08
N TRP A 358 22.35 -2.10 -9.22
CA TRP A 358 21.16 -2.82 -8.77
C TRP A 358 20.87 -4.09 -9.58
N LEU A 359 21.05 -4.06 -10.90
CA LEU A 359 20.91 -5.25 -11.73
C LEU A 359 21.92 -6.34 -11.32
N ARG A 360 23.18 -5.98 -11.08
CA ARG A 360 24.19 -6.95 -10.60
C ARG A 360 23.83 -7.47 -9.22
N ASN A 361 23.45 -6.58 -8.30
CA ASN A 361 23.02 -6.93 -6.95
C ASN A 361 21.84 -7.93 -6.96
N MET A 362 20.83 -7.67 -7.78
CA MET A 362 19.64 -8.51 -7.90
C MET A 362 19.93 -9.83 -8.61
N ILE A 363 20.50 -9.80 -9.82
CA ILE A 363 20.63 -10.99 -10.66
C ILE A 363 21.75 -11.91 -10.18
N VAL A 364 22.91 -11.34 -9.83
CA VAL A 364 24.10 -12.14 -9.49
C VAL A 364 24.08 -12.56 -8.02
N HIS A 365 23.90 -11.60 -7.11
CA HIS A 365 24.05 -11.88 -5.68
C HIS A 365 22.75 -12.41 -5.06
N HIS A 366 21.61 -11.76 -5.30
CA HIS A 366 20.32 -12.15 -4.70
C HIS A 366 19.49 -13.13 -5.54
N ARG A 367 19.93 -13.45 -6.76
CA ARG A 367 19.28 -14.38 -7.70
C ARG A 367 17.79 -14.05 -7.91
N TYR A 368 17.52 -12.79 -8.23
CA TYR A 368 16.19 -12.32 -8.60
C TYR A 368 15.78 -12.92 -9.95
N ARG A 369 14.51 -13.31 -10.06
CA ARG A 369 13.87 -13.53 -11.35
C ARG A 369 13.76 -12.19 -12.08
N TRP A 370 13.60 -12.23 -13.39
CA TRP A 370 13.54 -11.02 -14.19
C TRP A 370 12.33 -10.15 -13.86
N GLU A 371 11.21 -10.76 -13.47
CA GLU A 371 10.00 -10.07 -13.02
C GLU A 371 10.25 -9.29 -11.72
N GLU A 372 10.99 -9.89 -10.78
CA GLU A 372 11.34 -9.25 -9.50
C GLU A 372 12.30 -8.07 -9.73
N ALA A 373 13.30 -8.24 -10.61
CA ALA A 373 14.22 -7.17 -10.96
C ALA A 373 13.51 -6.03 -11.72
N ALA A 374 12.58 -6.37 -12.62
CA ALA A 374 11.77 -5.43 -13.36
C ALA A 374 10.88 -4.59 -12.41
N GLN A 375 10.28 -5.22 -11.39
CA GLN A 375 9.50 -4.54 -10.37
C GLN A 375 10.34 -3.50 -9.59
N VAL A 376 11.55 -3.88 -9.14
CA VAL A 376 12.45 -2.95 -8.41
C VAL A 376 12.87 -1.75 -9.27
N LEU A 377 13.03 -1.94 -10.58
CA LEU A 377 13.40 -0.88 -11.52
C LEU A 377 12.19 -0.13 -12.08
N GLY A 378 10.96 -0.60 -11.82
CA GLY A 378 9.75 -0.14 -12.48
C GLY A 378 9.83 -0.22 -14.01
N TRP A 379 10.52 -1.23 -14.56
CA TRP A 379 10.68 -1.43 -16.01
C TRP A 379 9.84 -2.62 -16.49
N SER A 380 9.69 -2.78 -17.80
CA SER A 380 9.26 -4.07 -18.35
C SER A 380 10.35 -5.12 -18.18
N VAL A 381 9.95 -6.40 -18.23
CA VAL A 381 10.89 -7.53 -18.17
C VAL A 381 11.87 -7.48 -19.36
N GLU A 382 11.40 -7.11 -20.54
CA GLU A 382 12.19 -7.01 -21.77
C GLU A 382 13.26 -5.91 -21.65
N LYS A 383 12.86 -4.72 -21.17
CA LYS A 383 13.79 -3.61 -20.94
C LYS A 383 14.83 -3.97 -19.88
N THR A 384 14.43 -4.70 -18.85
CA THR A 384 15.32 -5.17 -17.78
C THR A 384 16.37 -6.15 -18.33
N LYS A 385 15.93 -7.17 -19.08
CA LYS A 385 16.83 -8.14 -19.75
C LYS A 385 17.78 -7.46 -20.73
N ALA A 386 17.26 -6.57 -21.57
CA ALA A 386 18.07 -5.83 -22.55
C ALA A 386 19.13 -4.95 -21.87
N SER A 387 18.77 -4.27 -20.78
CA SER A 387 19.72 -3.48 -19.98
C SER A 387 20.79 -4.37 -19.34
N ALA A 388 20.42 -5.52 -18.76
CA ALA A 388 21.39 -6.45 -18.18
C ALA A 388 22.37 -7.01 -19.21
N ALA A 389 21.88 -7.35 -20.41
CA ALA A 389 22.71 -7.82 -21.51
C ALA A 389 23.72 -6.77 -21.99
N ARG A 390 23.30 -5.50 -22.14
CA ARG A 390 24.21 -4.38 -22.49
C ARG A 390 25.30 -4.13 -21.45
N LEU A 391 25.02 -4.46 -20.19
CA LEU A 391 25.94 -4.28 -19.07
C LEU A 391 26.77 -5.55 -18.79
N GLU A 392 26.65 -6.57 -19.64
CA GLU A 392 27.36 -7.85 -19.52
C GLU A 392 27.16 -8.50 -18.13
N ILE A 393 25.96 -8.34 -17.56
CA ILE A 393 25.61 -8.96 -16.29
C ILE A 393 25.23 -10.41 -16.56
N PRO A 394 25.98 -11.39 -16.00
CA PRO A 394 25.76 -12.79 -16.31
C PRO A 394 24.38 -13.24 -15.82
N ALA A 395 23.65 -13.91 -16.71
CA ALA A 395 22.40 -14.58 -16.34
C ALA A 395 22.75 -15.86 -15.58
N GLY A 396 22.82 -15.79 -14.25
CA GLY A 396 23.08 -16.96 -13.41
C GLY A 396 23.98 -16.67 -12.22
N THR A 397 24.35 -17.74 -11.50
CA THR A 397 25.15 -17.67 -10.28
C THR A 397 26.57 -17.21 -10.62
N GLY A 398 26.86 -15.93 -10.41
CA GLY A 398 28.24 -15.46 -10.37
C GLY A 398 28.96 -16.13 -9.20
N SER A 399 30.21 -16.54 -9.43
CA SER A 399 31.09 -16.96 -8.35
C SER A 399 31.16 -15.86 -7.30
N ARG A 400 31.07 -16.21 -6.02
CA ARG A 400 31.30 -15.26 -4.93
C ARG A 400 32.66 -14.61 -5.14
N VAL A 401 32.72 -13.28 -5.07
CA VAL A 401 34.00 -12.57 -5.02
C VAL A 401 34.62 -12.91 -3.67
N THR A 402 35.60 -13.81 -3.65
CA THR A 402 36.28 -14.24 -2.42
C THR A 402 37.33 -13.20 -2.05
N THR A 403 36.90 -12.14 -1.38
CA THR A 403 37.79 -11.15 -0.74
C THR A 403 38.35 -11.65 0.61
N GLY A 404 37.94 -12.85 1.06
CA GLY A 404 38.21 -13.36 2.40
C GLY A 404 37.32 -12.74 3.48
N LEU A 405 36.42 -11.81 3.13
CA LEU A 405 35.41 -11.22 4.00
C LEU A 405 34.01 -11.75 3.64
N VAL A 406 33.10 -11.73 4.61
CA VAL A 406 31.68 -11.94 4.37
C VAL A 406 31.16 -10.84 3.46
N GLN A 407 30.42 -11.22 2.43
CA GLN A 407 29.80 -10.23 1.55
C GLN A 407 28.61 -9.57 2.26
N VAL A 408 28.60 -8.23 2.24
CA VAL A 408 27.53 -7.39 2.77
C VAL A 408 27.06 -6.46 1.67
N LEU A 409 25.76 -6.44 1.36
CA LEU A 409 25.19 -5.62 0.28
C LEU A 409 23.88 -4.96 0.72
N PRO A 410 23.52 -3.79 0.19
CA PRO A 410 22.18 -3.23 0.35
C PRO A 410 21.12 -4.24 -0.12
N TYR A 411 20.04 -4.40 0.66
CA TYR A 411 18.95 -5.29 0.26
C TYR A 411 18.16 -4.68 -0.91
N PRO A 412 17.93 -5.40 -2.04
CA PRO A 412 17.31 -4.79 -3.22
C PRO A 412 15.86 -4.32 -3.05
N GLY A 413 15.11 -4.85 -2.08
CA GLY A 413 13.66 -4.66 -2.01
C GLY A 413 12.92 -5.50 -3.05
N GLY A 414 11.65 -5.21 -3.33
CA GLY A 414 10.79 -5.98 -4.26
C GLY A 414 10.35 -7.34 -3.72
N ARG A 415 11.22 -8.04 -2.99
CA ARG A 415 10.86 -9.21 -2.18
C ARG A 415 10.49 -8.78 -0.77
N HIS A 416 9.41 -9.32 -0.23
CA HIS A 416 9.14 -9.18 1.20
C HIS A 416 10.24 -9.89 2.01
N PRO A 417 10.89 -9.21 2.99
CA PRO A 417 12.05 -9.76 3.69
C PRO A 417 11.66 -10.85 4.71
N ARG A 418 10.38 -10.89 5.12
CA ARG A 418 9.80 -11.97 5.95
C ARG A 418 9.06 -13.00 5.11
N THR A 419 8.89 -14.21 5.67
CA THR A 419 8.05 -15.28 5.10
C THR A 419 6.71 -15.46 5.81
N GLY A 420 6.53 -14.86 6.98
CA GLY A 420 5.25 -14.73 7.68
C GLY A 420 5.21 -13.50 8.56
N PHE A 421 4.08 -13.29 9.23
CA PHE A 421 3.73 -12.03 9.89
C PHE A 421 3.90 -10.83 8.93
N LEU A 422 3.36 -10.98 7.72
CA LEU A 422 3.44 -10.00 6.63
C LEU A 422 2.60 -8.75 6.92
N ASP A 423 1.48 -8.95 7.61
CA ASP A 423 0.62 -7.91 8.17
C ASP A 423 1.32 -7.04 9.23
N GLY A 424 2.38 -7.58 9.86
CA GLY A 424 3.26 -6.86 10.76
C GLY A 424 4.47 -6.18 10.11
N ALA A 425 4.55 -6.14 8.77
CA ALA A 425 5.57 -5.40 8.02
C ALA A 425 5.12 -5.04 6.59
N ILE A 426 4.05 -4.24 6.48
CA ILE A 426 3.52 -3.80 5.18
C ILE A 426 4.46 -2.73 4.60
N ASP A 427 4.63 -2.71 3.27
CA ASP A 427 5.50 -1.77 2.55
C ASP A 427 6.90 -1.57 3.19
N PRO A 428 7.70 -2.64 3.31
CA PRO A 428 9.00 -2.59 3.97
C PRO A 428 9.99 -1.68 3.22
N GLN A 429 10.58 -0.74 3.94
CA GLN A 429 11.60 0.17 3.43
C GLN A 429 12.95 -0.55 3.32
N ARG A 430 13.52 -0.61 2.12
CA ARG A 430 14.83 -1.27 1.92
C ARG A 430 16.02 -0.47 2.48
N GLY A 431 15.85 0.83 2.72
CA GLY A 431 16.95 1.74 3.06
C GLY A 431 17.62 1.53 4.43
N THR A 432 16.98 0.76 5.32
CA THR A 432 17.58 0.31 6.59
C THR A 432 18.01 -1.16 6.53
N LYS A 433 17.79 -1.83 5.40
CA LYS A 433 17.98 -3.26 5.24
C LYS A 433 19.24 -3.55 4.43
N LEU A 434 20.08 -4.40 4.99
CA LEU A 434 21.25 -4.94 4.31
C LEU A 434 21.20 -6.47 4.33
N SER A 435 21.88 -7.08 3.37
CA SER A 435 21.98 -8.53 3.24
C SER A 435 23.38 -8.98 3.60
N LEU A 436 23.47 -9.96 4.48
CA LEU A 436 24.71 -10.63 4.83
C LEU A 436 24.70 -12.02 4.22
N PHE A 437 25.77 -12.37 3.51
CA PHE A 437 25.91 -13.64 2.81
C PHE A 437 26.84 -14.55 3.62
N PRO A 438 26.29 -15.53 4.37
CA PRO A 438 27.12 -16.37 5.22
C PRO A 438 28.26 -17.07 4.44
N PRO A 439 29.42 -17.30 5.06
CA PRO A 439 30.62 -17.74 4.34
C PRO A 439 30.57 -19.20 3.84
N TRP A 440 29.56 -19.98 4.22
CA TRP A 440 29.36 -21.35 3.74
C TRP A 440 28.81 -21.42 2.31
N GLU A 441 29.09 -22.53 1.62
CA GLU A 441 28.56 -22.77 0.28
C GLU A 441 27.02 -22.80 0.27
N ASN A 442 26.44 -22.26 -0.82
CA ASN A 442 24.99 -22.23 -1.05
C ASN A 442 24.17 -21.63 0.10
N SER A 443 24.74 -20.72 0.88
CA SER A 443 24.12 -20.17 2.09
C SER A 443 22.95 -19.22 1.87
N GLY A 444 22.72 -18.77 0.63
CA GLY A 444 21.85 -17.62 0.38
C GLY A 444 22.29 -16.37 1.17
N TYR A 445 21.34 -15.66 1.76
CA TYR A 445 21.55 -14.43 2.52
C TYR A 445 20.56 -14.26 3.68
N MET A 446 20.98 -13.55 4.73
CA MET A 446 20.09 -13.06 5.79
C MET A 446 19.93 -11.55 5.65
N VAL A 447 18.74 -11.03 5.95
CA VAL A 447 18.46 -9.59 5.88
C VAL A 447 18.47 -9.00 7.28
N LEU A 448 19.38 -8.07 7.55
CA LEU A 448 19.41 -7.30 8.79
C LEU A 448 18.73 -5.95 8.58
N ASP A 449 17.77 -5.63 9.44
CA ASP A 449 17.13 -4.32 9.53
C ASP A 449 17.82 -3.50 10.63
N LEU A 450 18.53 -2.45 10.24
CA LEU A 450 19.46 -1.69 11.08
C LEU A 450 19.19 -0.18 10.97
N PRO A 451 18.27 0.37 11.78
CA PRO A 451 17.32 -0.32 12.68
C PRO A 451 15.96 -0.59 12.02
N GLU A 452 15.21 -1.58 12.54
CA GLU A 452 13.80 -1.80 12.21
C GLU A 452 12.90 -0.70 12.81
N ALA A 453 13.15 -0.31 14.06
CA ALA A 453 12.33 0.68 14.76
C ALA A 453 13.18 1.56 15.69
N ILE A 454 12.73 2.80 15.89
CA ILE A 454 13.29 3.75 16.87
C ILE A 454 12.13 4.33 17.69
N PHE A 455 12.23 4.19 19.01
CA PHE A 455 11.33 4.80 19.98
C PHE A 455 12.07 5.90 20.74
N SER A 456 11.36 6.95 21.12
CA SER A 456 11.83 7.99 22.03
C SER A 456 10.70 8.41 22.98
N ASN A 457 10.95 9.38 23.85
CA ASN A 457 9.91 10.08 24.61
C ASN A 457 8.87 10.79 23.74
N LEU A 458 9.11 10.94 22.43
CA LEU A 458 8.12 11.44 21.47
C LEU A 458 7.16 10.34 20.98
N GLY A 459 7.46 9.06 21.22
CA GLY A 459 6.74 7.90 20.72
C GLY A 459 7.55 7.08 19.71
N LEU A 460 6.86 6.30 18.87
CA LEU A 460 7.48 5.58 17.75
C LEU A 460 7.96 6.59 16.71
N THR A 461 9.27 6.85 16.71
CA THR A 461 9.92 7.93 15.96
C THR A 461 10.29 7.50 14.55
N TYR A 462 10.59 6.22 14.34
CA TYR A 462 10.82 5.65 13.02
C TYR A 462 10.44 4.17 13.01
N LEU A 463 9.92 3.70 11.88
CA LEU A 463 9.61 2.30 11.62
C LEU A 463 9.93 1.99 10.16
N ALA A 464 10.70 0.94 9.91
CA ALA A 464 11.22 0.56 8.59
C ALA A 464 10.18 -0.17 7.70
N HIS A 465 8.91 -0.07 8.06
CA HIS A 465 7.72 -0.62 7.40
C HIS A 465 6.49 0.06 7.99
N THR A 466 5.32 -0.27 7.49
CA THR A 466 4.03 0.26 7.94
C THR A 466 3.20 -0.86 8.53
N HIS A 467 2.63 -0.62 9.71
CA HIS A 467 1.55 -1.43 10.33
C HIS A 467 1.14 -0.79 11.66
N ILE A 468 2.03 0.00 12.28
CA ILE A 468 1.76 0.85 13.45
C ILE A 468 2.06 2.30 13.06
N PRO A 469 1.18 3.25 13.38
CA PRO A 469 1.43 4.66 13.07
C PRO A 469 2.60 5.19 13.91
N THR A 470 3.53 5.84 13.22
CA THR A 470 4.61 6.63 13.82
C THR A 470 4.12 8.05 14.16
N ILE A 471 4.97 8.83 14.83
CA ILE A 471 4.70 10.27 15.02
C ILE A 471 4.52 11.03 13.70
N TRP A 472 5.08 10.53 12.59
CA TRP A 472 4.99 11.16 11.28
C TRP A 472 3.66 10.88 10.60
N ASP A 473 3.13 9.66 10.76
CA ASP A 473 1.81 9.30 10.26
C ASP A 473 0.73 10.15 10.94
N HIS A 474 0.86 10.39 12.24
CA HIS A 474 -0.04 11.32 12.96
C HIS A 474 0.07 12.77 12.47
N GLN A 475 1.19 13.16 11.88
CA GLN A 475 1.41 14.48 11.28
C GLN A 475 1.13 14.51 9.77
N HIS A 476 0.70 13.38 9.18
CA HIS A 476 0.49 13.22 7.74
C HIS A 476 1.76 13.55 6.93
N ARG A 477 2.92 13.18 7.46
CA ARG A 477 4.24 13.41 6.84
C ARG A 477 4.84 12.10 6.34
N VAL A 478 5.32 12.15 5.10
CA VAL A 478 5.99 11.03 4.44
C VAL A 478 7.49 11.13 4.73
N ILE A 479 8.11 10.01 5.11
CA ILE A 479 9.57 9.89 5.18
C ILE A 479 10.04 9.22 3.88
N PRO A 480 10.74 9.93 2.98
CA PRO A 480 11.29 9.32 1.77
C PRO A 480 12.28 8.20 2.12
N ASN A 481 12.23 7.12 1.36
CA ASN A 481 13.20 6.03 1.50
C ASN A 481 14.59 6.50 1.02
N VAL A 482 15.66 6.05 1.68
CA VAL A 482 17.05 6.42 1.38
C VAL A 482 17.88 5.15 1.26
N ASP A 483 18.63 4.97 0.18
CA ASP A 483 19.47 3.80 0.00
C ASP A 483 20.79 3.88 0.79
N TRP A 484 21.33 2.72 1.13
CA TRP A 484 22.69 2.58 1.65
C TRP A 484 23.73 3.06 0.63
N GLN A 485 24.72 3.79 1.11
CA GLN A 485 25.95 4.10 0.38
C GLN A 485 26.92 2.93 0.52
N VAL A 486 27.47 2.48 -0.60
CA VAL A 486 28.54 1.47 -0.62
C VAL A 486 29.88 2.21 -0.70
N LEU A 487 30.74 2.03 0.30
CA LEU A 487 32.05 2.66 0.37
C LEU A 487 33.14 1.77 -0.23
N GLU A 488 34.30 2.37 -0.49
CA GLU A 488 35.50 1.64 -0.91
C GLU A 488 35.88 0.61 0.16
N GLY A 489 36.04 -0.67 -0.22
CA GLY A 489 36.26 -1.78 0.71
C GLY A 489 35.01 -2.59 1.09
N GLY A 490 33.81 -2.19 0.63
CA GLY A 490 32.57 -2.94 0.83
C GLY A 490 31.81 -2.61 2.12
N GLU A 491 32.24 -1.58 2.85
CA GLU A 491 31.49 -1.03 3.96
C GLU A 491 30.19 -0.37 3.47
N LEU A 492 29.14 -0.43 4.29
CA LEU A 492 27.88 0.24 4.02
C LEU A 492 27.64 1.36 5.04
N ARG A 493 27.13 2.51 4.56
CA ARG A 493 26.67 3.60 5.42
C ARG A 493 25.26 4.05 5.04
N SER A 494 24.40 4.25 6.03
CA SER A 494 23.08 4.87 5.86
C SER A 494 22.96 6.12 6.72
N GLU A 495 22.18 7.08 6.24
CA GLU A 495 21.87 8.31 6.96
C GLU A 495 20.47 8.79 6.58
N TRP A 496 19.66 9.06 7.60
CA TRP A 496 18.26 9.42 7.50
C TRP A 496 18.03 10.71 8.27
N LYS A 497 17.39 11.69 7.63
CA LYS A 497 17.01 12.95 8.26
C LYS A 497 15.50 13.04 8.40
N LEU A 498 15.05 13.13 9.65
CA LEU A 498 13.63 13.21 9.99
C LEU A 498 13.14 14.67 10.03
N PRO A 499 11.83 14.92 9.83
CA PRO A 499 11.27 16.26 9.69
C PRO A 499 11.42 17.19 10.91
N ASN A 500 11.73 16.69 12.10
CA ASN A 500 11.98 17.48 13.30
C ASN A 500 13.48 17.74 13.57
N GLY A 501 14.36 17.36 12.63
CA GLY A 501 15.80 17.53 12.76
C GLY A 501 16.54 16.33 13.34
N ILE A 502 15.85 15.32 13.90
CA ILE A 502 16.51 14.07 14.29
C ILE A 502 17.17 13.47 13.04
N THR A 503 18.44 13.11 13.15
CA THR A 503 19.16 12.35 12.13
C THR A 503 19.59 11.03 12.73
N PHE A 504 19.46 9.92 12.01
CA PHE A 504 19.98 8.64 12.45
C PHE A 504 20.65 7.92 11.30
N GLY A 505 21.48 6.95 11.59
CA GLY A 505 22.15 6.18 10.56
C GLY A 505 22.87 4.99 11.13
N ALA A 506 23.41 4.19 10.22
CA ALA A 506 24.18 3.04 10.60
C ALA A 506 25.39 2.84 9.67
N GLN A 507 26.39 2.14 10.18
CA GLN A 507 27.53 1.66 9.42
C GLN A 507 27.61 0.14 9.58
N ALA A 508 27.95 -0.57 8.51
CA ALA A 508 28.24 -1.99 8.52
C ALA A 508 29.61 -2.24 7.88
N ILE A 509 30.50 -2.88 8.64
CA ILE A 509 31.88 -3.17 8.24
C ILE A 509 32.02 -4.69 8.12
N PRO A 510 32.24 -5.23 6.91
CA PRO A 510 32.44 -6.66 6.71
C PRO A 510 33.66 -7.22 7.47
N THR A 511 33.51 -8.39 8.09
CA THR A 511 34.60 -9.16 8.70
C THR A 511 34.72 -10.53 8.03
N ARG A 512 35.74 -11.32 8.38
CA ARG A 512 35.94 -12.68 7.83
C ARG A 512 34.78 -13.62 8.13
N ASP A 513 34.13 -13.41 9.26
CA ASP A 513 33.11 -14.27 9.85
C ASP A 513 31.78 -13.54 10.08
N GLY A 514 31.59 -12.33 9.57
CA GLY A 514 30.33 -11.59 9.71
C GLY A 514 30.46 -10.11 9.40
N ALA A 515 29.93 -9.26 10.27
CA ALA A 515 30.07 -7.82 10.16
C ALA A 515 29.98 -7.13 11.53
N ASP A 516 30.65 -6.00 11.64
CA ASP A 516 30.55 -5.07 12.77
C ASP A 516 29.64 -3.89 12.40
N PHE A 517 28.90 -3.39 13.37
CA PHE A 517 27.89 -2.37 13.18
C PHE A 517 28.08 -1.21 14.15
N THR A 518 27.81 0.00 13.65
CA THR A 518 27.58 1.18 14.48
C THR A 518 26.18 1.70 14.16
N LEU A 519 25.31 1.81 15.15
CA LEU A 519 24.03 2.51 15.04
C LEU A 519 24.13 3.83 15.80
N TRP A 520 23.72 4.93 15.19
CA TRP A 520 23.80 6.25 15.80
C TRP A 520 22.55 7.09 15.57
N LEU A 521 22.32 8.04 16.48
CA LEU A 521 21.27 9.05 16.40
C LEU A 521 21.83 10.39 16.86
N GLU A 522 21.51 11.44 16.12
CA GLU A 522 21.79 12.83 16.42
C GLU A 522 20.49 13.60 16.69
N ASN A 523 20.42 14.23 17.85
CA ASN A 523 19.23 14.95 18.28
C ASN A 523 19.23 16.39 17.72
N GLY A 524 18.61 16.59 16.56
CA GLY A 524 18.37 17.94 16.03
C GLY A 524 17.12 18.65 16.58
N THR A 525 16.47 18.11 17.61
CA THR A 525 15.30 18.75 18.26
C THR A 525 15.74 19.76 19.33
N PRO A 526 14.87 20.70 19.75
CA PRO A 526 15.23 21.67 20.79
C PRO A 526 15.22 21.09 22.21
N ALA A 527 14.76 19.86 22.42
CA ALA A 527 14.62 19.23 23.73
C ALA A 527 15.47 17.96 23.86
N ARG A 528 15.74 17.53 25.09
CA ARG A 528 16.40 16.25 25.36
C ARG A 528 15.55 15.09 24.83
N LEU A 529 16.18 14.16 24.13
CA LEU A 529 15.58 12.87 23.78
C LEU A 529 15.95 11.82 24.83
N THR A 530 14.92 11.20 25.39
CA THR A 530 15.04 10.12 26.38
C THR A 530 14.31 8.87 25.89
N ALA A 531 14.42 7.77 26.63
CA ALA A 531 13.79 6.49 26.28
C ALA A 531 14.12 6.00 24.85
N LEU A 532 15.36 6.25 24.40
CA LEU A 532 15.85 5.90 23.06
C LEU A 532 16.06 4.39 22.92
N ARG A 533 14.99 3.66 22.64
CA ARG A 533 15.02 2.21 22.38
C ARG A 533 15.00 1.98 20.88
N THR A 534 15.77 1.01 20.42
CA THR A 534 15.78 0.61 19.01
C THR A 534 15.47 -0.87 18.87
N GLN A 535 15.04 -1.28 17.69
CA GLN A 535 14.87 -2.70 17.37
C GLN A 535 15.74 -3.07 16.19
N ILE A 536 16.48 -4.16 16.32
CA ILE A 536 17.30 -4.75 15.25
C ILE A 536 16.72 -6.11 14.93
N CYS A 537 16.53 -6.39 13.65
CA CYS A 537 15.89 -7.64 13.22
C CYS A 537 16.72 -8.32 12.14
N LEU A 538 17.21 -9.51 12.47
CA LEU A 538 17.84 -10.40 11.49
C LEU A 538 16.78 -11.38 10.99
N MET A 539 16.35 -11.19 9.74
CA MET A 539 15.39 -12.02 9.04
C MET A 539 16.10 -13.11 8.25
N LEU A 540 15.66 -14.35 8.42
CA LEU A 540 16.40 -15.55 8.03
C LEU A 540 15.87 -16.23 6.75
N LYS A 541 14.78 -15.70 6.18
CA LYS A 541 14.08 -16.26 5.01
C LYS A 541 14.99 -16.64 3.84
N GLY A 542 16.01 -15.83 3.58
CA GLY A 542 16.90 -16.02 2.42
C GLY A 542 18.04 -17.01 2.64
N ALA A 543 18.18 -17.59 3.84
CA ALA A 543 19.31 -18.43 4.21
C ALA A 543 18.87 -19.88 4.44
N PRO A 544 19.15 -20.82 3.50
CA PRO A 544 18.77 -22.21 3.62
C PRO A 544 19.26 -22.86 4.92
N GLY A 545 18.38 -23.62 5.56
CA GLY A 545 18.56 -24.20 6.88
C GLY A 545 18.22 -23.27 8.05
N PHE A 546 17.84 -22.01 7.82
CA PHE A 546 17.48 -21.04 8.87
C PHE A 546 16.06 -20.46 8.72
N GLU A 547 15.34 -20.81 7.66
CA GLU A 547 14.06 -20.25 7.24
C GLU A 547 12.84 -20.73 8.05
N GLU A 548 13.01 -21.74 8.92
CA GLU A 548 11.93 -22.31 9.72
C GLU A 548 11.32 -21.27 10.70
N GLN A 549 9.98 -21.19 10.75
CA GLN A 549 9.20 -20.35 11.66
C GLN A 549 9.05 -20.98 13.05
N THR A 550 10.19 -21.16 13.72
CA THR A 550 10.35 -21.90 14.98
C THR A 550 11.08 -21.04 16.02
N ALA A 551 10.79 -21.29 17.30
CA ALA A 551 11.57 -20.75 18.42
C ALA A 551 12.61 -21.73 18.96
N GLU A 552 12.41 -23.03 18.71
CA GLU A 552 13.18 -24.17 19.23
C GLU A 552 14.67 -24.11 18.82
N ARG A 553 14.98 -23.46 17.70
CA ARG A 553 16.36 -23.28 17.20
C ARG A 553 17.01 -21.97 17.61
N LYS A 554 16.36 -21.20 18.50
CA LYS A 554 16.80 -19.86 18.87
C LYS A 554 17.12 -19.82 20.36
N GLU A 555 18.21 -19.14 20.71
CA GLU A 555 18.59 -18.89 22.09
C GLU A 555 18.67 -17.38 22.32
N PHE A 556 18.05 -16.91 23.39
CA PHE A 556 17.98 -15.50 23.73
C PHE A 556 18.53 -15.28 25.14
N ALA A 557 19.65 -14.59 25.22
CA ALA A 557 20.27 -14.18 26.48
C ALA A 557 20.98 -12.85 26.23
N ALA A 558 20.31 -11.73 26.56
CA ALA A 558 20.83 -10.40 26.29
C ALA A 558 22.28 -10.25 26.80
N PRO A 559 23.20 -9.72 25.99
CA PRO A 559 22.94 -9.01 24.73
C PRO A 559 22.82 -9.89 23.47
N LEU A 560 22.94 -11.20 23.62
CA LEU A 560 23.09 -12.15 22.52
C LEU A 560 21.76 -12.80 22.11
N ALA A 561 21.51 -12.82 20.81
CA ALA A 561 20.54 -13.70 20.17
C ALA A 561 21.27 -14.66 19.24
N VAL A 562 20.96 -15.94 19.33
CA VAL A 562 21.56 -17.00 18.51
C VAL A 562 20.47 -17.73 17.76
N VAL A 563 20.72 -18.05 16.50
CA VAL A 563 19.92 -19.03 15.75
C VAL A 563 20.80 -20.15 15.21
N LYS A 564 20.29 -21.37 15.29
CA LYS A 564 20.94 -22.60 14.80
C LYS A 564 20.28 -23.03 13.49
N SER A 565 21.10 -23.54 12.58
CA SER A 565 20.62 -24.17 11.36
C SER A 565 19.83 -25.45 11.62
N ALA A 566 19.13 -25.94 10.59
CA ALA A 566 18.37 -27.18 10.59
C ALA A 566 19.18 -28.40 11.07
N GLN A 567 20.46 -28.43 10.72
CA GLN A 567 21.41 -29.50 11.04
C GLN A 567 22.19 -29.27 12.35
N ALA A 568 21.97 -28.14 13.02
CA ALA A 568 22.64 -27.76 14.27
C ALA A 568 24.18 -27.75 14.23
N ASN A 569 24.77 -27.48 13.05
CA ASN A 569 26.21 -27.34 12.84
C ASN A 569 26.64 -25.91 12.49
N ARG A 570 25.70 -25.09 11.99
CA ARG A 570 25.89 -23.67 11.64
C ARG A 570 25.05 -22.75 12.49
N TYR A 571 25.57 -21.55 12.75
CA TYR A 571 25.02 -20.60 13.71
C TYR A 571 25.15 -19.16 13.19
N ALA A 572 24.14 -18.34 13.46
CA ALA A 572 24.24 -16.89 13.38
C ALA A 572 24.04 -16.29 14.78
N LEU A 573 25.00 -15.47 15.21
CA LEU A 573 25.06 -14.84 16.52
C LEU A 573 24.96 -13.32 16.33
N LEU A 574 23.95 -12.69 16.92
CA LEU A 574 23.71 -11.25 16.86
C LEU A 574 23.79 -10.65 18.26
N ALA A 575 24.66 -9.66 18.45
CA ALA A 575 24.80 -8.96 19.73
C ALA A 575 25.00 -7.46 19.52
N PHE A 576 24.38 -6.65 20.39
CA PHE A 576 24.60 -5.21 20.46
C PHE A 576 24.90 -4.79 21.90
N GLU A 577 25.74 -3.77 22.06
CA GLU A 577 25.98 -3.11 23.34
C GLU A 577 24.66 -2.56 23.90
N ARG A 578 24.54 -2.54 25.23
CA ARG A 578 23.36 -1.99 25.90
C ARG A 578 22.04 -2.59 25.41
N CYS A 579 22.06 -3.87 25.04
CA CYS A 579 20.89 -4.62 24.59
C CYS A 579 19.87 -4.72 25.73
N GLY A 580 18.75 -4.00 25.59
CA GLY A 580 17.64 -4.08 26.53
C GLY A 580 16.87 -5.39 26.39
N ARG A 581 16.89 -6.02 25.21
CA ARG A 581 16.15 -7.25 24.94
C ARG A 581 16.73 -8.05 23.77
N ALA A 582 16.95 -9.36 23.98
CA ALA A 582 17.14 -10.33 22.91
C ALA A 582 15.89 -11.20 22.78
N TRP A 583 15.34 -11.37 21.58
CA TRP A 583 14.07 -12.10 21.40
C TRP A 583 13.82 -12.50 19.94
N GLY A 584 12.73 -13.22 19.67
CA GLY A 584 12.27 -13.56 18.32
C GLY A 584 10.76 -13.66 18.28
N ASN A 585 10.19 -13.56 17.08
CA ASN A 585 8.75 -13.65 16.83
C ASN A 585 8.45 -15.00 16.17
N PRO A 586 7.82 -16.01 16.81
CA PRO A 586 7.69 -17.34 16.20
C PRO A 586 7.03 -17.35 14.79
N PRO A 587 5.96 -16.56 14.53
CA PRO A 587 5.44 -16.31 13.18
C PRO A 587 6.39 -15.73 12.13
N CYS A 588 7.58 -15.23 12.49
CA CYS A 588 8.57 -14.70 11.58
C CYS A 588 9.93 -15.38 11.86
N PRO A 589 10.60 -15.97 10.86
CA PRO A 589 11.92 -16.57 11.08
C PRO A 589 12.96 -15.45 11.25
N CYS A 590 13.00 -14.84 12.44
CA CYS A 590 13.92 -13.78 12.81
C CYS A 590 14.43 -13.91 14.25
N ILE A 591 15.52 -13.21 14.52
CA ILE A 591 16.06 -12.94 15.86
C ILE A 591 16.33 -11.44 16.01
N HIS A 592 16.25 -10.96 17.24
CA HIS A 592 16.40 -9.56 17.62
C HIS A 592 17.42 -9.41 18.75
N SER A 593 18.21 -8.34 18.68
CA SER A 593 19.07 -7.83 19.74
C SER A 593 18.86 -6.32 19.76
N ASP A 594 18.06 -5.84 20.70
CA ASP A 594 17.47 -4.49 20.70
C ASP A 594 18.25 -3.56 21.64
N PRO A 595 19.18 -2.71 21.13
CA PRO A 595 19.95 -1.82 21.97
C PRO A 595 19.18 -0.57 22.39
N VAL A 596 19.54 -0.07 23.56
CA VAL A 596 19.09 1.22 24.10
C VAL A 596 20.21 2.25 23.90
N LEU A 597 19.96 3.23 23.05
CA LEU A 597 20.87 4.35 22.84
C LEU A 597 20.92 5.22 24.12
N PRO A 598 22.05 5.89 24.41
CA PRO A 598 22.10 6.90 25.46
C PRO A 598 21.10 8.02 25.20
N GLU A 599 20.63 8.69 26.25
CA GLU A 599 19.89 9.94 26.08
C GLU A 599 20.72 10.97 25.30
N ALA A 600 20.06 11.76 24.46
CA ALA A 600 20.73 12.73 23.60
C ALA A 600 20.24 14.15 23.92
N LEU A 601 21.15 15.02 24.35
CA LEU A 601 20.93 16.46 24.42
C LEU A 601 20.75 17.07 23.02
N PRO A 602 20.14 18.26 22.88
CA PRO A 602 20.12 18.98 21.61
C PRO A 602 21.52 19.12 20.99
N GLY A 603 21.65 18.77 19.71
CA GLY A 603 22.91 18.74 18.96
C GLY A 603 23.83 17.55 19.28
N GLN A 604 23.50 16.70 20.24
CA GLN A 604 24.32 15.57 20.63
C GLN A 604 24.07 14.36 19.72
N ARG A 605 25.16 13.71 19.29
CA ARG A 605 25.14 12.38 18.69
C ARG A 605 25.45 11.31 19.73
N VAL A 606 24.65 10.25 19.71
CA VAL A 606 24.78 9.06 20.55
C VAL A 606 24.88 7.83 19.66
N SER A 607 25.54 6.78 20.13
CA SER A 607 25.72 5.55 19.34
C SER A 607 25.83 4.30 20.21
N VAL A 608 25.67 3.14 19.58
CA VAL A 608 25.91 1.80 20.10
C VAL A 608 26.59 0.96 19.03
N ARG A 609 27.44 0.03 19.45
CA ARG A 609 28.07 -0.94 18.56
C ARG A 609 27.35 -2.28 18.62
N GLY A 610 27.45 -3.03 17.53
CA GLY A 610 26.95 -4.39 17.46
C GLY A 610 27.74 -5.23 16.49
N ARG A 611 27.46 -6.53 16.49
CA ARG A 611 28.18 -7.52 15.70
C ARG A 611 27.21 -8.63 15.29
N LEU A 612 27.36 -9.09 14.05
CA LEU A 612 26.85 -10.38 13.61
C LEU A 612 28.04 -11.29 13.33
N ARG A 613 27.99 -12.53 13.80
CA ARG A 613 28.97 -13.57 13.48
C ARG A 613 28.31 -14.85 13.01
N PHE A 614 28.90 -15.45 11.99
CA PHE A 614 28.60 -16.75 11.44
C PHE A 614 29.63 -17.75 11.97
N TYR A 615 29.14 -18.88 12.48
CA TYR A 615 29.99 -19.91 13.04
C TYR A 615 29.56 -21.30 12.56
N GLU A 616 30.51 -22.16 12.28
CA GLU A 616 30.32 -23.57 11.93
C GLU A 616 31.23 -24.42 12.84
N GLY A 617 30.66 -25.41 13.53
CA GLY A 617 31.39 -26.26 14.48
C GLY A 617 30.59 -26.61 15.74
N ASP A 618 31.25 -27.28 16.68
CA ASP A 618 30.70 -27.79 17.93
C ASP A 618 31.00 -26.91 19.16
N GLN A 619 32.02 -26.04 19.09
CA GLN A 619 32.43 -25.12 20.15
C GLN A 619 31.59 -23.82 20.20
N LEU A 620 30.26 -23.95 20.20
CA LEU A 620 29.36 -22.79 20.24
C LEU A 620 29.61 -21.90 21.46
N ALA A 621 29.96 -22.47 22.62
CA ALA A 621 30.25 -21.70 23.83
C ALA A 621 31.42 -20.71 23.64
N GLU A 622 32.49 -21.15 22.95
CA GLU A 622 33.62 -20.28 22.63
C GLU A 622 33.25 -19.21 21.60
N ALA A 623 32.44 -19.57 20.59
CA ALA A 623 31.91 -18.59 19.64
C ALA A 623 31.06 -17.51 20.34
N LYS A 624 30.24 -17.90 21.32
CA LYS A 624 29.46 -16.96 22.16
C LYS A 624 30.36 -16.07 23.01
N ALA A 625 31.41 -16.62 23.63
CA ALA A 625 32.36 -15.81 24.40
C ALA A 625 33.09 -14.79 23.51
N ARG A 626 33.55 -15.21 22.32
CA ARG A 626 34.27 -14.35 21.38
C ARG A 626 33.44 -13.18 20.85
N ILE A 627 32.16 -13.41 20.49
CA ILE A 627 31.34 -12.29 19.99
C ILE A 627 31.10 -11.24 21.07
N LEU A 628 30.97 -11.67 22.33
CA LEU A 628 30.76 -10.81 23.49
C LEU A 628 32.04 -10.10 23.97
N ASP A 629 33.22 -10.56 23.56
CA ASP A 629 34.48 -9.97 23.96
C ASP A 629 34.58 -8.49 23.53
N GLY A 630 34.72 -7.60 24.50
CA GLY A 630 34.73 -6.16 24.29
C GLY A 630 33.39 -5.52 23.89
N LEU A 631 32.26 -6.21 24.05
CA LEU A 631 30.91 -5.63 23.99
C LEU A 631 30.38 -5.36 25.42
N PRO A 632 30.45 -4.11 25.92
CA PRO A 632 30.00 -3.73 27.26
C PRO A 632 28.47 -3.71 27.47
#